data_AF-A0AAV1TQS3-F1
#
_entry.id   AF-A0AAV1TQS3-F1
#
_cell.length_a   1.000
_cell.length_b   1.000
_cell.length_c   1.000
_cell.angle_alpha   90.00
_cell.angle_beta   90.00
_cell.angle_gamma   90.00
#
_symmetry.space_group_name_H-M   'P 1'
#
loop_
_entity.id
_entity.type
_entity.pdbx_description
1 polymer ?
#
loop_
_entity_poly.entity_id
_entity_poly.type
_entity_poly.pdbx_seq_one_letter_code
_entity_poly.pdbx_strand_id
1 'polypeptide(L)'
;MNTLDDEDDQSFHATRDGYSHLSDAEWDAVERMGSTMGIHAVGVMREALNRDAQHATIAKFIQNELDAEREKFELLRQQQAAAGGSMHSRRPETLKIDISKYKGVQ
;
A
#
# COMPACT_ATOMS: atom_id res chain seq x y z
N MET A 1 19.07 -28.63 29.18
CA MET A 1 19.15 -28.67 27.71
C MET A 1 17.97 -29.50 27.23
N ASN A 2 16.87 -28.86 26.85
CA ASN A 2 15.74 -29.50 26.17
C ASN A 2 15.47 -28.67 24.92
N THR A 3 16.10 -29.07 23.81
CA THR A 3 15.72 -28.69 22.45
C THR A 3 14.55 -29.59 22.08
N LEU A 4 13.33 -29.09 22.25
CA LEU A 4 12.15 -29.70 21.67
C LEU A 4 12.11 -29.26 20.21
N ASP A 5 12.21 -30.24 19.31
CA ASP A 5 11.71 -30.27 17.95
C ASP A 5 10.71 -29.14 17.64
N ASP A 6 11.19 -28.13 16.93
CA ASP A 6 10.38 -27.34 15.99
C ASP A 6 10.32 -28.14 14.67
N GLU A 7 9.67 -29.32 14.72
CA GLU A 7 9.23 -30.00 13.50
C GLU A 7 8.00 -29.25 12.97
N ASP A 8 7.92 -29.12 11.64
CA ASP A 8 6.86 -28.46 10.87
C ASP A 8 6.97 -26.94 10.66
N ASP A 9 8.17 -26.41 10.44
CA ASP A 9 8.29 -25.29 9.49
C ASP A 9 8.22 -25.82 8.05
N GLN A 10 7.12 -26.50 7.72
CA GLN A 10 6.65 -26.66 6.34
C GLN A 10 6.09 -25.32 5.83
N SER A 11 6.70 -24.19 6.23
CA SER A 11 6.60 -22.95 5.50
C SER A 11 7.06 -23.30 4.09
N PHE A 12 6.07 -23.39 3.21
CA PHE A 12 6.27 -23.56 1.78
C PHE A 12 7.00 -22.29 1.31
N HIS A 13 8.32 -22.27 1.51
CA HIS A 13 9.21 -21.31 0.90
C HIS A 13 9.19 -21.65 -0.58
N ALA A 14 8.15 -21.18 -1.26
CA ALA A 14 8.14 -21.10 -2.70
C ALA A 14 9.44 -20.38 -3.07
N THR A 15 10.46 -21.12 -3.48
CA THR A 15 11.76 -20.53 -3.76
C THR A 15 11.60 -19.70 -5.02
N ARG A 16 11.99 -18.43 -4.98
CA ARG A 16 11.95 -17.50 -6.13
C ARG A 16 12.46 -18.13 -7.43
N ASP A 17 13.43 -19.04 -7.33
CA ASP A 17 14.01 -19.81 -8.44
C ASP A 17 13.00 -20.65 -9.23
N GLY A 18 11.94 -21.17 -8.61
CA GLY A 18 10.87 -21.89 -9.30
C GLY A 18 9.95 -20.99 -10.12
N TYR A 19 10.11 -19.66 -10.01
CA TYR A 19 9.16 -18.67 -10.51
C TYR A 19 9.86 -17.54 -11.25
N SER A 20 10.86 -17.87 -12.06
CA SER A 20 11.61 -16.91 -12.88
C SER A 20 10.76 -16.15 -13.91
N HIS A 21 9.51 -16.58 -14.15
CA HIS A 21 8.57 -15.87 -15.02
C HIS A 21 7.82 -14.74 -14.33
N LEU A 22 7.86 -14.65 -13.00
CA LEU A 22 7.31 -13.52 -12.28
C LEU A 22 8.35 -12.40 -12.19
N SER A 23 7.87 -11.17 -12.33
CA SER A 23 8.64 -9.99 -11.96
C SER A 23 8.75 -9.83 -10.44
N ASP A 24 9.69 -9.01 -9.98
CA ASP A 24 9.92 -8.74 -8.56
C ASP A 24 8.68 -8.17 -7.87
N ALA A 25 7.92 -7.31 -8.55
CA ALA A 25 6.68 -6.74 -8.04
C ALA A 25 5.57 -7.79 -7.91
N GLU A 26 5.49 -8.72 -8.86
CA GLU A 26 4.56 -9.84 -8.80
C GLU A 26 4.94 -10.84 -7.72
N TRP A 27 6.24 -11.06 -7.50
CA TRP A 27 6.75 -11.91 -6.43
C TRP A 27 6.39 -11.34 -5.05
N ASP A 28 6.67 -10.08 -4.82
CA ASP A 28 6.32 -9.36 -3.60
C ASP A 28 4.79 -9.37 -3.36
N ALA A 29 3.99 -9.23 -4.42
CA ALA A 29 2.54 -9.41 -4.33
C ALA A 29 2.13 -10.83 -3.93
N VAL A 30 2.81 -11.88 -4.44
CA VAL A 30 2.57 -13.28 -4.04
C VAL A 30 2.90 -13.51 -2.56
N GLU A 31 3.95 -12.90 -2.03
CA GLU A 31 4.29 -12.95 -0.60
C GLU A 31 3.21 -12.28 0.26
N ARG A 32 2.68 -11.14 -0.18
CA ARG A 32 1.54 -10.48 0.49
C ARG A 32 0.24 -11.28 0.38
N MET A 33 -0.03 -11.90 -0.77
CA MET A 33 -1.14 -12.84 -0.92
C MET A 33 -0.99 -13.98 0.08
N GLY A 34 0.21 -14.57 0.20
CA GLY A 34 0.50 -15.63 1.17
C GLY A 34 0.24 -15.19 2.62
N SER A 35 0.58 -13.94 2.95
CA SER A 35 0.28 -13.35 4.27
C SER A 35 -1.22 -13.11 4.50
N THR A 36 -2.00 -12.85 3.44
CA THR A 36 -3.42 -12.51 3.52
C THR A 36 -4.33 -13.74 3.53
N MET A 37 -4.09 -14.70 2.63
CA MET A 37 -4.96 -15.88 2.43
C MET A 37 -4.28 -17.22 2.74
N GLY A 38 -3.02 -17.19 3.18
CA GLY A 38 -2.22 -18.37 3.52
C GLY A 38 -1.34 -18.83 2.36
N ILE A 39 -0.06 -19.09 2.67
CA ILE A 39 0.96 -19.51 1.68
C ILE A 39 0.54 -20.81 0.97
N HIS A 40 -0.03 -21.77 1.70
CA HIS A 40 -0.50 -23.03 1.12
C HIS A 40 -1.66 -22.82 0.13
N ALA A 41 -2.60 -21.92 0.43
CA ALA A 41 -3.70 -21.61 -0.48
C ALA A 41 -3.19 -20.95 -1.77
N VAL A 42 -2.21 -20.05 -1.65
CA VAL A 42 -1.53 -19.44 -2.81
C VAL A 42 -0.76 -20.48 -3.61
N GLY A 43 -0.09 -21.43 -2.96
CA GLY A 43 0.59 -22.56 -3.60
C GLY A 43 -0.38 -23.39 -4.46
N VAL A 44 -1.46 -23.89 -3.86
CA VAL A 44 -2.48 -24.69 -4.54
C VAL A 44 -3.13 -23.92 -5.69
N MET A 45 -3.49 -22.65 -5.48
CA MET A 45 -4.07 -21.81 -6.52
C MET A 45 -3.09 -21.66 -7.70
N ARG A 46 -1.80 -21.48 -7.44
CA ARG A 46 -0.81 -21.29 -8.52
C ARG A 46 -0.53 -22.58 -9.29
N GLU A 47 -0.52 -23.73 -8.62
CA GLU A 47 -0.39 -25.03 -9.30
C GLU A 47 -1.58 -25.33 -10.21
N ALA A 48 -2.78 -24.90 -9.82
CA ALA A 48 -4.00 -25.07 -10.61
C ALA A 48 -4.11 -24.12 -11.80
N LEU A 49 -3.41 -22.97 -11.77
CA LEU A 49 -3.50 -21.93 -12.78
C LEU A 49 -2.36 -22.02 -13.80
N ASN A 50 -2.69 -21.86 -15.08
CA ASN A 50 -1.69 -21.64 -16.12
C ASN A 50 -1.00 -20.27 -15.93
N ARG A 51 0.14 -20.06 -16.61
CA ARG A 51 0.97 -18.86 -16.45
C ARG A 51 0.17 -17.56 -16.64
N ASP A 52 -0.64 -17.44 -17.69
CA ASP A 52 -1.41 -16.22 -17.95
C ASP A 52 -2.44 -15.96 -16.83
N ALA A 53 -3.08 -17.02 -16.34
CA ALA A 53 -4.02 -16.91 -15.24
C ALA A 53 -3.35 -16.59 -13.90
N GLN A 54 -2.09 -17.02 -13.69
CA GLN A 54 -1.27 -16.58 -12.55
C GLN A 54 -1.03 -15.07 -12.62
N HIS A 55 -0.54 -14.56 -13.76
CA HIS A 55 -0.31 -13.12 -13.95
C HIS A 55 -1.60 -12.31 -13.76
N ALA A 56 -2.72 -12.76 -14.35
CA ALA A 56 -4.01 -12.09 -14.21
C ALA A 56 -4.48 -12.06 -12.73
N THR A 57 -4.30 -13.15 -12.01
CA THR A 57 -4.68 -13.23 -10.58
C THR A 57 -3.83 -12.30 -9.72
N ILE A 58 -2.52 -12.28 -9.93
CA ILE A 58 -1.59 -11.41 -9.21
C ILE A 58 -1.88 -9.94 -9.53
N ALA A 59 -2.08 -9.59 -10.79
CA ALA A 59 -2.44 -8.24 -11.21
C ALA A 59 -3.76 -7.77 -10.58
N LYS A 60 -4.77 -8.65 -10.52
CA LYS A 60 -6.04 -8.35 -9.86
C LYS A 60 -5.87 -8.13 -8.36
N PHE A 61 -5.01 -8.92 -7.70
CA PHE A 61 -4.70 -8.71 -6.30
C PHE A 61 -4.06 -7.34 -6.06
N ILE A 62 -3.04 -6.98 -6.84
CA ILE A 62 -2.37 -5.67 -6.76
C ILE A 62 -3.38 -4.54 -6.99
N GLN A 63 -4.26 -4.68 -7.99
CA GLN A 63 -5.28 -3.68 -8.28
C GLN A 63 -6.22 -3.47 -7.09
N ASN A 64 -6.66 -4.55 -6.43
CA ASN A 64 -7.51 -4.45 -5.24
C ASN A 64 -6.79 -3.74 -4.07
N GLU A 65 -5.48 -4.00 -3.88
CA GLU A 65 -4.70 -3.29 -2.87
C GLU A 65 -4.62 -1.79 -3.18
N LEU A 66 -4.36 -1.43 -4.44
CA LEU A 66 -4.29 -0.03 -4.86
C LEU A 66 -5.63 0.69 -4.71
N ASP A 67 -6.73 0.02 -5.03
CA ASP A 67 -8.07 0.58 -4.87
C ASP A 67 -8.40 0.81 -3.39
N ALA A 68 -8.07 -0.16 -2.52
CA ALA A 68 -8.25 0.00 -1.07
C ALA A 68 -7.43 1.17 -0.50
N GLU A 69 -6.19 1.37 -0.96
CA GLU A 69 -5.37 2.51 -0.53
C GLU A 69 -5.91 3.85 -1.06
N ARG A 70 -6.45 3.88 -2.29
CA ARG A 70 -7.13 5.07 -2.83
C ARG A 70 -8.36 5.44 -2.02
N GLU A 71 -9.18 4.45 -1.65
CA GLU A 71 -10.36 4.68 -0.81
C GLU A 71 -9.97 5.23 0.57
N LYS A 72 -8.92 4.67 1.21
CA LYS A 72 -8.40 5.19 2.48
C LYS A 72 -7.92 6.64 2.34
N PHE A 73 -7.21 6.96 1.26
CA PHE A 73 -6.73 8.32 1.02
C PHE A 73 -7.88 9.31 0.80
N GLU A 74 -8.89 8.92 0.02
CA GLU A 74 -10.10 9.70 -0.23
C GLU A 74 -10.86 9.99 1.09
N LEU A 75 -10.99 8.98 1.96
CA LEU A 75 -11.60 9.12 3.29
C LEU A 75 -10.79 10.08 4.19
N LEU A 76 -9.46 9.96 4.20
CA LEU A 76 -8.59 10.86 4.97
C LEU A 76 -8.72 12.32 4.47
N ARG A 77 -8.77 12.52 3.16
CA ARG A 77 -8.97 13.84 2.54
C ARG A 77 -10.31 14.45 2.97
N GLN A 78 -11.38 13.67 2.94
CA GLN A 78 -12.71 14.13 3.37
C GLN A 78 -12.74 14.49 4.86
N GLN A 79 -12.09 13.70 5.71
CA GLN A 79 -11.96 14.02 7.14
C GLN A 79 -11.18 15.32 7.37
N GLN A 80 -10.10 15.57 6.63
CA GLN A 80 -9.36 16.82 6.71
C GLN A 80 -10.18 18.02 6.21
N ALA A 81 -10.96 17.86 5.14
CA ALA A 81 -11.86 18.91 4.66
C ALA A 81 -12.98 19.22 5.67
N ALA A 82 -13.56 18.20 6.31
CA ALA A 82 -14.56 18.36 7.36
C ALA A 82 -13.98 19.00 8.63
N ALA A 83 -12.75 18.65 9.02
CA ALA A 83 -12.05 19.24 10.15
C ALA A 83 -11.57 20.69 9.86
N GLY A 84 -11.18 20.98 8.62
CA GLY A 84 -10.77 22.32 8.16
C GLY A 84 -11.94 23.29 7.95
N GLY A 85 -13.15 22.78 7.72
CA GLY A 85 -14.37 23.59 7.59
C GLY A 85 -14.80 24.32 8.87
N SER A 86 -14.23 23.97 10.03
CA SER A 86 -14.55 24.57 11.33
C SER A 86 -13.61 25.74 11.75
N MET A 87 -12.65 26.14 10.91
CA MET A 87 -11.71 27.24 11.21
C MET A 87 -11.66 28.37 10.17
N HIS A 88 -12.73 28.54 9.39
CA HIS A 88 -12.86 29.69 8.48
C HIS A 88 -13.96 30.68 8.90
N SER A 89 -13.89 31.11 10.16
CA SER A 89 -14.15 32.53 10.46
C SER A 89 -12.80 33.26 10.55
N ARG A 90 -12.07 33.33 9.44
CA ARG A 90 -11.07 34.38 9.23
C ARG A 90 -11.31 34.94 7.85
N ARG A 91 -12.28 35.86 7.83
CA ARG A 91 -12.33 36.98 6.90
C ARG A 91 -10.90 37.36 6.53
N PRO A 92 -10.51 37.38 5.24
CA PRO A 92 -9.23 37.93 4.86
C PRO A 92 -9.31 39.43 5.12
N GLU A 93 -8.93 39.85 6.32
CA GLU A 93 -8.57 41.23 6.58
C GLU A 93 -7.33 41.46 5.73
N THR A 94 -7.51 42.19 4.63
CA THR A 94 -6.45 42.65 3.75
C THR A 94 -5.35 43.24 4.63
N LEU A 95 -4.23 42.53 4.76
CA LEU A 95 -3.08 43.00 5.48
C LEU A 95 -2.55 44.22 4.72
N LYS A 96 -2.95 45.42 5.15
CA LYS A 96 -2.44 46.68 4.62
C LYS A 96 -0.99 46.80 5.08
N ILE A 97 -0.08 46.30 4.25
CA ILE A 97 1.36 46.49 4.45
C ILE A 97 1.61 48.01 4.29
N ASP A 98 1.86 48.70 5.39
CA ASP A 98 2.25 50.11 5.38
C ASP A 98 3.72 50.21 4.92
N ILE A 99 3.90 50.44 3.63
CA ILE A 99 5.20 50.53 2.96
C ILE A 99 5.91 51.86 3.30
N SER A 100 5.23 52.77 4.00
CA SER A 100 5.74 54.09 4.42
C SER A 100 6.98 54.00 5.31
N LYS A 101 7.22 52.85 5.95
CA LYS A 101 8.35 52.63 6.87
C LYS A 101 9.66 52.27 6.18
N TYR A 102 9.64 51.94 4.89
CA TYR A 102 10.83 51.53 4.13
C TYR A 102 11.42 52.65 3.28
N LYS A 103 10.93 53.89 3.40
CA LYS A 103 11.48 55.03 2.66
C LYS A 103 12.67 55.63 3.40
N GLY A 104 13.85 55.02 3.24
CA GLY A 104 15.08 55.66 3.70
C GLY A 104 16.26 54.75 4.04
N VAL A 105 16.50 53.69 3.27
CA VAL A 105 17.83 53.04 3.28
C VAL A 105 18.44 53.29 1.91
N GLN A 106 19.19 54.38 1.81
CA GLN A 106 20.12 54.66 0.74
C GLN A 106 21.53 54.60 1.32
#